data_AF-A0AAJ6CPN3-F1
#
_entry.id   AF-A0AAJ6CPN3-F1
#
_cell.length_a   1.000
_cell.length_b   1.000
_cell.length_c   1.000
_cell.angle_alpha   90.00
_cell.angle_beta   90.00
_cell.angle_gamma   90.00
#
_symmetry.space_group_name_H-M   'P 1'
#
loop_
_entity.id
_entity.type
_entity.pdbx_description
1 polymer ?
#
loop_
_entity_poly.entity_id
_entity_poly.type
_entity_poly.pdbx_seq_one_letter_code
_entity_poly.pdbx_strand_id
1 'polypeptide(L)'
;MSGAVQEVRRHLLKLAQTWPKDPLRPSMDFGEAIRRATEAELTGPQAKRHLAESRKSLAALERIRTSESLREYPTPRHILQPASSPSHYAQLVETMNRITRGQSVQPTMAQRLRRFFGLPVH
;
A
#
# COMPACT_ATOMS: atom_id res chain seq x y z
N MET A 1 -5.85 29.57 15.44
CA MET A 1 -5.17 28.87 14.32
C MET A 1 -5.71 29.39 12.99
N SER A 2 -4.89 29.47 11.94
CA SER A 2 -5.36 29.93 10.61
C SER A 2 -6.43 29.00 10.05
N GLY A 3 -7.50 29.52 9.46
CA GLY A 3 -8.57 28.71 8.87
C GLY A 3 -8.06 27.74 7.79
N ALA A 4 -7.05 28.16 7.02
CA ALA A 4 -6.41 27.32 6.01
C ALA A 4 -5.66 26.11 6.59
N VAL A 5 -5.04 26.25 7.76
CA VAL A 5 -4.34 25.14 8.44
C VAL A 5 -5.35 24.10 8.92
N GLN A 6 -6.47 24.56 9.48
CA GLN A 6 -7.52 23.66 9.96
C GLN A 6 -8.20 22.91 8.83
N GLU A 7 -8.38 23.55 7.68
CA GLU A 7 -8.94 22.92 6.49
C GLU A 7 -8.04 21.78 6.00
N VAL A 8 -6.76 22.05 5.70
CA VAL A 8 -5.81 21.01 5.25
C VAL A 8 -5.68 19.88 6.28
N ARG A 9 -5.61 20.22 7.58
CA ARG A 9 -5.58 19.24 8.67
C ARG A 9 -6.80 18.31 8.63
N ARG A 10 -8.00 18.86 8.48
CA ARG A 10 -9.24 18.07 8.41
C ARG A 10 -9.23 17.13 7.20
N HIS A 11 -8.75 17.60 6.04
CA HIS A 11 -8.66 16.78 4.84
C HIS A 11 -7.66 15.63 5.00
N LEU A 12 -6.47 15.88 5.53
CA LEU A 12 -5.47 14.85 5.81
C LEU A 12 -5.96 13.81 6.84
N LEU A 13 -6.63 14.25 7.91
CA LEU A 13 -7.20 13.33 8.91
C LEU A 13 -8.32 12.46 8.32
N LYS A 14 -9.17 13.02 7.46
CA LYS A 14 -10.19 12.26 6.74
C LYS A 14 -9.55 11.22 5.82
N LEU A 15 -8.53 11.63 5.08
CA LEU A 15 -7.79 10.77 4.17
C LEU A 15 -7.09 9.63 4.91
N ALA A 16 -6.48 9.90 6.06
CA ALA A 16 -5.88 8.90 6.95
C ALA A 16 -6.89 7.81 7.39
N GLN A 17 -8.12 8.20 7.74
CA GLN A 17 -9.16 7.23 8.15
C GLN A 17 -9.63 6.34 7.00
N THR A 18 -9.68 6.89 5.79
CA THR A 18 -10.10 6.14 4.59
C THR A 18 -8.97 5.34 3.94
N TRP A 19 -7.75 5.40 4.48
CA TRP A 19 -6.60 4.74 3.89
C TRP A 19 -6.74 3.20 4.05
N PRO A 20 -6.47 2.41 2.99
CA PRO A 20 -6.58 0.96 3.07
C PRO A 20 -5.62 0.37 4.10
N LYS A 21 -6.08 -0.66 4.81
CA LYS A 21 -5.24 -1.45 5.72
C LYS A 21 -4.36 -2.41 4.92
N ASP A 22 -3.12 -2.60 5.39
CA ASP A 22 -2.18 -3.54 4.78
C ASP A 22 -2.22 -4.90 5.52
N PRO A 23 -2.84 -5.94 4.93
CA PRO A 23 -2.93 -7.24 5.59
C PRO A 23 -1.58 -7.99 5.64
N LEU A 24 -0.62 -7.64 4.79
CA LEU A 24 0.69 -8.28 4.75
C LEU A 24 1.63 -7.74 5.83
N ARG A 25 1.37 -6.52 6.31
CA ARG A 25 2.17 -5.85 7.35
C ARG A 25 1.25 -5.38 8.49
N PRO A 26 0.72 -6.30 9.30
CA PRO A 26 -0.28 -5.97 10.32
C PRO A 26 0.21 -4.99 11.40
N SER A 27 1.54 -4.88 11.60
CA SER A 27 2.15 -3.91 12.51
C SER A 27 2.34 -2.52 11.92
N MET A 28 2.10 -2.33 10.61
CA MET A 28 2.31 -1.07 9.90
C MET A 28 0.99 -0.54 9.35
N ASP A 29 0.54 0.60 9.86
CA ASP A 29 -0.66 1.29 9.39
C ASP A 29 -0.26 2.66 8.83
N PHE A 30 -0.34 2.79 7.50
CA PHE A 30 0.00 4.04 6.84
C PHE A 30 -1.02 5.15 7.13
N GLY A 31 -2.29 4.81 7.34
CA GLY A 31 -3.30 5.79 7.75
C GLY A 31 -2.94 6.41 9.10
N GLU A 32 -2.50 5.58 10.05
CA GLU A 32 -2.00 6.03 11.35
C GLU A 32 -0.74 6.90 11.22
N ALA A 33 0.17 6.55 10.31
CA ALA A 33 1.36 7.38 10.03
C ALA A 33 0.98 8.77 9.50
N ILE A 34 0.03 8.85 8.56
CA ILE A 34 -0.51 10.13 8.05
C ILE A 34 -1.14 10.92 9.19
N ARG A 35 -1.96 10.27 10.04
CA ARG A 35 -2.61 10.91 11.19
C ARG A 35 -1.57 11.53 12.13
N ARG A 36 -0.55 10.77 12.53
CA ARG A 36 0.52 11.25 13.42
C ARG A 36 1.32 12.39 12.81
N ALA A 37 1.71 12.29 11.54
CA ALA A 37 2.43 13.36 10.85
C ALA A 37 1.59 14.64 10.78
N THR A 38 0.30 14.51 10.46
CA THR A 38 -0.64 15.63 10.41
C THR A 38 -0.78 16.32 11.76
N GLU A 39 -0.89 15.55 12.84
CA GLU A 39 -0.99 16.09 14.20
C GLU A 39 0.30 16.79 14.64
N ALA A 40 1.45 16.20 14.33
CA ALA A 40 2.76 16.77 14.66
C ALA A 40 3.01 18.10 13.93
N GLU A 41 2.71 18.17 12.63
CA GLU A 41 3.02 19.34 11.81
C GLU A 41 1.98 20.46 11.89
N LEU A 42 0.68 20.13 12.02
CA LEU A 42 -0.41 21.11 11.86
C LEU A 42 -1.10 21.53 13.16
N THR A 43 -0.68 21.02 14.32
CA THR A 43 -1.25 21.41 15.64
C THR A 43 -0.40 22.47 16.35
N GLY A 44 0.90 22.54 16.07
CA GLY A 44 1.84 23.43 16.76
C GLY A 44 1.84 24.88 16.28
N PRO A 45 2.57 25.78 16.98
CA PRO A 45 2.71 27.19 16.59
C PRO A 45 3.38 27.37 15.22
N GLN A 46 4.16 26.38 14.78
CA GLN A 46 4.82 26.36 13.47
C GLN A 46 3.92 25.88 12.32
N ALA A 47 2.67 25.49 12.58
CA ALA A 47 1.78 24.91 11.58
C ALA A 47 1.58 25.77 10.32
N LYS A 48 1.63 27.11 10.47
CA LYS A 48 1.57 28.03 9.31
C LYS A 48 2.75 27.87 8.35
N ARG A 49 3.93 27.49 8.85
CA ARG A 49 5.15 27.29 8.03
C ARG A 49 5.05 26.00 7.21
N HIS A 50 4.46 24.96 7.78
CA HIS A 50 4.29 23.67 7.11
C HIS A 50 3.11 23.65 6.12
N LEU A 51 2.21 24.65 6.17
CA LEU A 51 0.99 24.69 5.36
C LEU A 51 1.21 24.43 3.86
N ALA A 52 2.23 25.05 3.26
CA ALA A 52 2.51 24.90 1.84
C ALA A 52 2.91 23.46 1.49
N GLU A 53 3.72 22.84 2.34
CA GLU A 53 4.17 21.46 2.14
C GLU A 53 3.05 20.46 2.43
N SER A 54 2.29 20.64 3.51
CA SER A 54 1.15 19.77 3.84
C SER A 54 0.07 19.81 2.75
N ARG A 55 -0.10 20.92 2.03
CA ARG A 55 -0.99 20.99 0.84
C ARG A 55 -0.49 20.15 -0.32
N LYS A 56 0.81 20.17 -0.61
CA LYS A 56 1.41 19.32 -1.65
C LYS A 56 1.28 17.85 -1.28
N SER A 57 1.54 17.50 -0.01
CA SER A 57 1.38 16.15 0.50
C SER A 57 -0.06 15.67 0.39
N LEU A 58 -1.04 16.50 0.75
CA LEU A 58 -2.46 16.17 0.57
C LEU A 58 -2.79 15.88 -0.90
N ALA A 59 -2.35 16.73 -1.82
CA ALA A 59 -2.54 16.50 -3.25
C ALA A 59 -1.89 15.19 -3.70
N ALA A 60 -0.62 14.95 -3.36
CA ALA A 60 0.08 13.72 -3.72
C ALA A 60 -0.61 12.45 -3.19
N LEU A 61 -1.07 12.48 -1.93
CA LEU A 61 -1.79 11.36 -1.33
C LEU A 61 -3.12 11.08 -2.03
N GLU A 62 -3.87 12.11 -2.42
CA GLU A 62 -5.10 11.96 -3.22
C GLU A 62 -4.81 11.35 -4.60
N ARG A 63 -3.73 11.76 -5.28
CA ARG A 63 -3.30 11.18 -6.57
C ARG A 63 -2.92 9.70 -6.45
N ILE A 64 -2.20 9.34 -5.39
CA ILE A 64 -1.85 7.93 -5.10
C ILE A 64 -3.11 7.11 -4.82
N ARG A 65 -4.00 7.61 -3.97
CA ARG A 65 -5.25 6.92 -3.61
C ARG A 65 -6.12 6.65 -4.83
N THR A 66 -6.20 7.62 -5.73
CA THR A 66 -6.97 7.51 -6.97
C THR A 66 -6.25 6.72 -8.06
N SER A 67 -5.02 6.24 -7.82
CA SER A 67 -4.23 5.49 -8.80
C SER A 67 -4.06 6.25 -10.12
N GLU A 68 -3.94 7.59 -10.05
CA GLU A 68 -3.86 8.45 -11.24
C GLU A 68 -2.68 8.06 -12.15
N SER A 69 -1.50 7.80 -11.58
CA SER A 69 -0.31 7.40 -12.33
C SER A 69 -0.47 6.07 -13.08
N LEU A 70 -1.24 5.12 -12.54
CA LEU A 70 -1.55 3.87 -13.23
C LEU A 70 -2.51 4.09 -14.41
N ARG A 71 -3.35 5.13 -14.37
CA ARG A 71 -4.24 5.51 -15.48
C ARG A 71 -3.48 6.24 -16.57
N GLU A 72 -2.55 7.12 -16.19
CA GLU A 72 -1.73 7.88 -17.14
C GLU A 72 -0.68 7.01 -17.83
N TYR A 73 -0.07 6.08 -17.08
CA TYR A 73 0.98 5.18 -17.56
C TYR A 73 0.60 3.72 -17.29
N PRO A 74 -0.33 3.15 -18.09
CA PRO A 74 -0.80 1.79 -17.88
C PRO A 74 0.33 0.77 -18.06
N THR A 75 0.45 -0.16 -17.12
CA THR A 75 1.47 -1.22 -17.20
C THR A 75 1.03 -2.31 -18.19
N PRO A 76 1.84 -2.64 -19.20
CA PRO A 76 1.47 -3.65 -20.18
C PRO A 76 1.48 -5.05 -19.56
N ARG A 77 0.52 -5.89 -19.99
CA ARG A 77 0.26 -7.22 -19.39
C ARG A 77 1.46 -8.17 -19.43
N HIS A 78 2.33 -8.05 -20.43
CA HIS A 78 3.50 -8.93 -20.58
C HIS A 78 4.54 -8.71 -19.47
N ILE A 79 4.58 -7.54 -18.81
CA ILE A 79 5.46 -7.32 -17.65
C ILE A 79 5.07 -8.23 -16.48
N LEU A 80 3.77 -8.57 -16.37
CA LEU A 80 3.25 -9.49 -15.35
C LEU A 80 3.35 -10.96 -15.75
N GLN A 81 3.87 -11.27 -16.94
CA GLN A 81 3.98 -12.62 -17.50
C GLN A 81 5.34 -12.80 -18.18
N PRO A 82 6.45 -12.85 -17.39
CA PRO A 82 7.77 -13.02 -17.97
C PRO A 82 7.87 -14.37 -18.70
N ALA A 83 8.56 -14.40 -19.84
CA ALA A 83 8.67 -15.59 -20.68
C ALA A 83 9.25 -16.82 -19.96
N SER A 84 10.13 -16.59 -18.99
CA SER A 84 10.73 -17.64 -18.16
C SER A 84 9.76 -18.26 -17.14
N SER A 85 8.72 -17.53 -16.74
CA SER A 85 7.72 -18.00 -15.77
C SER A 85 6.40 -17.23 -15.93
N PRO A 86 5.54 -17.61 -16.89
CA PRO A 86 4.31 -16.88 -17.20
C PRO A 86 3.33 -16.79 -16.02
N SER A 87 3.38 -17.76 -15.10
CA SER A 87 2.51 -17.83 -13.91
C SER A 87 3.12 -17.23 -12.63
N HIS A 88 4.31 -16.62 -12.68
CA HIS A 88 5.03 -16.15 -11.50
C HIS A 88 4.20 -15.21 -10.60
N TYR A 89 3.72 -14.11 -11.18
CA TYR A 89 2.95 -13.12 -10.42
C TYR A 89 1.57 -13.64 -10.00
N ALA A 90 0.95 -14.54 -10.78
CA ALA A 90 -0.30 -15.20 -10.39
C ALA A 90 -0.11 -16.07 -9.13
N GLN A 91 0.99 -16.83 -9.07
CA GLN A 91 1.34 -17.61 -7.88
C GLN A 91 1.63 -16.71 -6.68
N LEU A 92 2.35 -15.59 -6.87
CA LEU A 92 2.61 -14.62 -5.81
C LEU A 92 1.32 -14.03 -5.22
N VAL A 93 0.40 -13.58 -6.07
CA VAL A 93 -0.90 -13.03 -5.62
C VAL A 93 -1.68 -14.08 -4.81
N GLU A 94 -1.71 -15.33 -5.29
CA GLU A 94 -2.38 -16.41 -4.57
C GLU A 94 -1.73 -16.67 -3.20
N THR A 95 -0.39 -16.66 -3.12
CA THR A 95 0.30 -16.79 -1.83
C THR A 95 0.00 -15.63 -0.88
N MET A 96 -0.07 -14.39 -1.38
CA MET A 96 -0.43 -13.21 -0.57
C MET A 96 -1.87 -13.29 -0.07
N ASN A 97 -2.80 -13.77 -0.89
CA ASN A 97 -4.20 -13.99 -0.51
C ASN A 97 -4.33 -15.10 0.55
N ARG A 98 -3.50 -16.14 0.49
CA ARG A 98 -3.44 -17.18 1.54
C ARG A 98 -2.91 -16.63 2.87
N ILE A 99 -1.82 -15.86 2.83
CA ILE A 99 -1.27 -15.17 4.03
C ILE A 99 -2.34 -14.30 4.67
N THR A 100 -3.01 -13.48 3.87
CA THR A 100 -4.09 -12.58 4.33
C THR A 100 -5.24 -13.34 4.99
N ARG A 101 -5.54 -14.57 4.53
CA ARG A 101 -6.54 -15.47 5.12
C ARG A 101 -6.04 -16.23 6.36
N GLY A 102 -4.80 -16.00 6.81
CA GLY A 102 -4.17 -16.72 7.92
C GLY A 102 -3.74 -18.15 7.58
N GLN A 103 -3.65 -18.50 6.28
CA GLN A 103 -3.25 -19.84 5.84
C GLN A 103 -1.73 -19.97 5.78
N SER A 104 -1.23 -21.14 6.17
CA SER A 104 0.19 -21.49 6.04
C SER A 104 0.65 -21.47 4.58
N VAL A 105 1.79 -20.82 4.32
CA VAL A 105 2.48 -20.80 3.01
C VAL A 105 3.60 -21.83 2.94
N GLN A 106 3.90 -22.52 4.05
CA GLN A 106 4.98 -23.49 4.06
C GLN A 106 4.59 -24.70 3.20
N PRO A 107 5.41 -25.05 2.19
CA PRO A 107 5.15 -26.22 1.38
C PRO A 107 5.22 -27.46 2.28
N THR A 108 4.23 -28.34 2.15
CA THR A 108 4.20 -29.62 2.86
C THR A 108 5.42 -30.46 2.47
N MET A 109 5.80 -31.41 3.32
CA MET A 109 6.94 -32.30 3.05
C MET A 109 6.80 -33.02 1.69
N ALA A 110 5.59 -33.44 1.34
CA ALA A 110 5.27 -34.01 0.02
C ALA A 110 5.46 -33.02 -1.14
N GLN A 111 5.09 -31.75 -0.96
CA GLN A 111 5.30 -30.71 -1.97
C GLN A 111 6.78 -30.35 -2.13
N ARG A 112 7.56 -30.36 -1.05
CA ARG A 112 9.02 -30.17 -1.08
C ARG A 112 9.71 -31.28 -1.86
N LEU A 113 9.35 -32.54 -1.57
CA LEU A 113 9.84 -33.71 -2.30
C LEU A 113 9.49 -33.64 -3.79
N ARG A 114 8.25 -33.31 -4.14
CA ARG A 114 7.85 -33.17 -5.56
C ARG A 114 8.64 -32.08 -6.29
N ARG A 115 8.85 -30.92 -5.66
CA ARG A 115 9.67 -29.84 -6.23
C ARG A 115 11.12 -30.26 -6.43
N PHE A 116 11.69 -31.02 -5.49
CA PHE A 116 13.04 -31.56 -5.61
C PHE A 116 13.20 -32.47 -6.82
N PHE A 117 12.18 -33.28 -7.13
CA PHE A 117 12.17 -34.17 -8.30
C PHE A 117 11.59 -33.53 -9.57
N GLY A 118 11.36 -32.21 -9.59
CA GLY A 118 10.82 -31.51 -10.77
C GLY A 118 9.39 -31.90 -11.16
N LEU A 119 8.65 -32.54 -10.25
CA LEU A 119 7.27 -32.97 -10.49
C LEU A 119 6.30 -31.80 -10.34
N PRO A 120 5.27 -31.70 -11.20
CA PRO A 120 4.29 -30.62 -11.13
C PRO A 120 3.55 -30.66 -9.79
N VAL A 121 3.42 -29.48 -9.15
CA VAL A 121 2.62 -29.28 -7.95
C VAL A 121 1.32 -28.62 -8.39
N HIS A 122 0.26 -29.41 -8.48
CA HIS A 122 -1.12 -28.93 -8.62
C HIS A 122 -1.66 -28.47 -7.26
#